data_AF-A0A6A1VNU8-F1
#
_entry.id   AF-A0A6A1VNU8-F1
#
_cell.length_a   1.000
_cell.length_b   1.000
_cell.length_c   1.000
_cell.angle_alpha   90.00
_cell.angle_beta   90.00
_cell.angle_gamma   90.00
#
_symmetry.space_group_name_H-M   'P 1'
#
loop_
_entity.id
_entity.type
_entity.pdbx_description
1 polymer ?
#
loop_
_entity_poly.entity_id
_entity_poly.type
_entity_poly.pdbx_seq_one_letter_code
_entity_poly.pdbx_strand_id
1 'polypeptide(L)'
;MEGLKACTTHSPPLHTSKLIRRTALNRVFALVYACAIIGLLYRHALKLNNYTTSATFLLSLFVFIADVVFAFMWATTQSFRMKPILREEFPENLEREPPMGVVNTALSILAYDYPTEKISFYISEDGGSQLTLFAFMEAAKFATHWLPFCRKKNVVERSPDVFFASDHPFTLCSETEEIKVHI
;
A
#
# COMPACT_ATOMS: atom_id res chain seq x y z
N MET A 1 -34.61 -36.28 13.98
CA MET A 1 -33.76 -36.01 12.81
C MET A 1 -34.07 -34.58 12.37
N GLU A 2 -33.55 -33.60 13.10
CA GLU A 2 -33.66 -32.18 12.75
C GLU A 2 -32.24 -31.65 12.65
N GLY A 3 -31.91 -31.16 11.47
CA GLY A 3 -30.55 -30.87 11.05
C GLY A 3 -29.92 -29.74 11.84
N LEU A 4 -28.72 -30.00 12.35
CA LEU A 4 -27.73 -29.00 12.69
C LEU A 4 -27.52 -28.09 11.48
N LYS A 5 -28.14 -26.91 11.49
CA LYS A 5 -27.71 -25.79 10.66
C LYS A 5 -26.30 -25.42 11.15
N ALA A 6 -25.31 -25.78 10.33
CA ALA A 6 -23.96 -25.27 10.47
C ALA A 6 -24.03 -23.73 10.50
N CYS A 7 -23.83 -23.16 11.69
CA CYS A 7 -23.64 -21.73 11.85
C CYS A 7 -22.28 -21.43 11.24
N THR A 8 -22.25 -20.99 9.99
CA THR A 8 -21.04 -20.46 9.37
C THR A 8 -20.64 -19.23 10.16
N THR A 9 -19.65 -19.37 11.04
CA THR A 9 -19.00 -18.28 11.76
C THR A 9 -18.27 -17.42 10.74
N HIS A 10 -18.99 -16.49 10.13
CA HIS A 10 -18.42 -15.56 9.17
C HIS A 10 -17.59 -14.55 9.98
N SER A 11 -16.26 -14.56 9.80
CA SER A 11 -15.40 -13.57 10.44
C SER A 11 -15.91 -12.16 10.10
N PRO A 12 -15.94 -11.25 11.07
CA PRO A 12 -16.47 -9.92 10.84
C PRO A 12 -15.60 -9.18 9.81
N PRO A 13 -16.20 -8.31 8.96
CA PRO A 13 -15.46 -7.65 7.90
C PRO A 13 -14.43 -6.67 8.47
N LEU A 14 -13.22 -6.66 7.92
CA LEU A 14 -12.15 -5.72 8.31
C LEU A 14 -12.35 -4.31 7.72
N HIS A 15 -13.09 -4.21 6.61
CA HIS A 15 -13.42 -2.95 5.98
C HIS A 15 -14.75 -3.05 5.23
N THR A 16 -15.36 -1.89 4.96
CA THR A 16 -16.49 -1.78 4.04
C THR A 16 -16.30 -0.57 3.12
N SER A 17 -16.92 -0.62 1.95
CA SER A 17 -16.93 0.48 1.00
C SER A 17 -18.37 0.93 0.74
N LYS A 18 -18.65 2.20 0.99
CA LYS A 18 -19.99 2.78 0.83
C LYS A 18 -19.95 3.92 -0.18
N LEU A 19 -20.96 3.95 -1.05
CA LEU A 19 -21.14 5.04 -1.99
C LEU A 19 -21.80 6.23 -1.30
N ILE A 20 -21.26 7.43 -1.52
CA ILE A 20 -21.86 8.65 -0.97
C ILE A 20 -23.17 8.95 -1.74
N ARG A 21 -24.26 9.12 -0.98
CA ARG A 21 -25.62 9.35 -1.49
C ARG A 21 -25.77 10.65 -2.33
N ARG A 22 -24.89 11.63 -2.16
CA ARG A 22 -24.93 12.94 -2.84
C ARG A 22 -24.32 12.96 -4.26
N THR A 23 -24.06 11.79 -4.85
CA THR A 23 -23.44 11.66 -6.17
C THR A 23 -24.25 12.36 -7.29
N ALA A 24 -25.58 12.37 -7.22
CA ALA A 24 -26.43 12.99 -8.24
C ALA A 24 -26.24 14.52 -8.32
N LEU A 25 -26.16 15.21 -7.19
CA LEU A 25 -25.95 16.66 -7.14
C LEU A 25 -24.60 17.05 -7.74
N ASN A 26 -23.55 16.28 -7.44
CA ASN A 26 -22.24 16.56 -8.00
C ASN A 26 -22.20 16.37 -9.53
N ARG A 27 -22.93 15.40 -10.08
CA ARG A 27 -23.04 15.21 -11.53
C ARG A 27 -23.76 16.37 -12.21
N VAL A 28 -24.86 16.85 -11.63
CA VAL A 28 -25.58 18.02 -12.15
C VAL A 28 -24.67 19.26 -12.11
N PHE A 29 -23.98 19.48 -10.98
CA PHE A 29 -23.00 20.56 -10.85
C PHE A 29 -21.90 20.46 -11.92
N ALA A 30 -21.36 19.25 -12.16
CA ALA A 30 -20.37 19.01 -13.21
C ALA A 30 -20.86 19.42 -14.59
N LEU A 31 -22.09 19.05 -14.95
CA LEU A 31 -22.66 19.35 -16.27
C LEU A 31 -22.83 20.86 -16.46
N VAL A 32 -23.38 21.56 -15.46
CA VAL A 32 -23.54 23.02 -15.52
C VAL A 32 -22.20 23.72 -15.71
N TYR A 33 -21.18 23.30 -14.96
CA TYR A 33 -19.84 23.89 -15.04
C TYR A 33 -19.14 23.58 -16.39
N ALA A 34 -19.33 22.37 -16.92
CA ALA A 34 -18.81 22.01 -18.25
C ALA A 34 -19.44 22.86 -19.35
N CYS A 35 -20.76 23.10 -19.31
CA CYS A 35 -21.43 24.00 -20.25
C CYS A 35 -20.89 25.43 -20.17
N ALA A 36 -20.62 25.94 -18.96
CA ALA A 36 -20.04 27.28 -18.77
C ALA A 36 -18.63 27.37 -19.37
N ILE A 37 -17.77 26.36 -19.13
CA ILE A 37 -16.42 26.30 -19.70
C ILE A 37 -16.47 26.27 -21.23
N ILE A 38 -17.32 25.43 -21.82
CA ILE A 38 -17.46 25.34 -23.28
C ILE A 38 -17.91 26.68 -23.86
N GLY A 39 -18.89 27.34 -23.24
CA GLY A 39 -19.35 28.66 -23.66
C GLY A 39 -18.26 29.73 -23.60
N LEU A 40 -17.44 29.72 -22.55
CA LEU A 40 -16.28 30.61 -22.41
C LEU A 40 -15.25 30.36 -23.51
N LEU A 41 -14.84 29.11 -23.72
CA LEU A 41 -13.87 28.75 -24.76
C LEU A 41 -14.37 29.12 -26.16
N TYR A 42 -15.66 28.88 -26.45
CA TYR A 42 -16.28 29.29 -27.71
C TYR A 42 -16.26 30.80 -27.92
N ARG A 43 -16.60 31.58 -26.88
CA ARG A 43 -16.54 33.05 -26.94
C ARG A 43 -15.10 33.54 -27.19
N HIS A 44 -14.11 32.96 -26.53
CA HIS A 44 -12.71 33.33 -26.71
C HIS A 44 -12.21 32.95 -28.12
N ALA A 45 -12.63 31.81 -28.68
CA ALA A 45 -12.32 31.41 -30.05
C ALA A 45 -12.93 32.37 -31.09
N LEU A 46 -14.19 32.79 -30.92
CA LEU A 46 -14.82 33.80 -31.77
C LEU A 46 -14.10 35.15 -31.67
N LYS A 47 -13.66 35.53 -30.47
CA LYS A 47 -12.90 36.76 -30.26
C LYS A 47 -11.55 36.70 -30.99
N LEU A 48 -10.88 35.55 -30.93
CA LEU A 48 -9.59 35.31 -31.57
C LEU A 48 -9.65 35.54 -33.09
N ASN A 49 -10.73 35.12 -33.74
CA ASN A 49 -10.96 35.28 -35.19
C ASN A 49 -11.23 36.72 -35.63
N ASN A 50 -11.60 37.61 -34.70
CA ASN A 50 -12.02 38.98 -35.01
C ASN A 50 -10.97 40.05 -34.62
N TYR A 51 -9.77 39.65 -34.16
CA TYR A 51 -8.72 40.61 -33.83
C TYR A 51 -8.02 41.14 -35.08
N THR A 52 -7.90 42.47 -35.14
CA THR A 52 -7.28 43.20 -36.24
C THR A 52 -5.82 43.58 -35.98
N THR A 53 -5.35 43.52 -34.72
CA THR A 53 -3.99 43.91 -34.33
C THR A 53 -3.21 42.74 -33.76
N SER A 54 -1.94 42.56 -34.16
CA SER A 54 -1.11 41.42 -33.74
C SER A 54 -0.88 41.34 -32.23
N ALA A 55 -0.74 42.48 -31.53
CA ALA A 55 -0.51 42.50 -30.08
C ALA A 55 -1.74 42.02 -29.28
N THR A 56 -2.95 42.46 -29.67
CA THR A 56 -4.20 42.05 -28.99
C THR A 56 -4.57 40.61 -29.32
N PHE A 57 -4.22 40.14 -30.52
CA PHE A 57 -4.29 38.73 -30.89
C PHE A 57 -3.41 37.85 -29.99
N LEU A 58 -2.12 38.20 -29.81
CA LEU A 58 -1.20 37.43 -28.97
C LEU A 58 -1.64 37.38 -27.51
N LEU A 59 -2.09 38.51 -26.94
CA LEU A 59 -2.61 38.53 -25.58
C LEU A 59 -3.85 37.65 -25.42
N SER A 60 -4.79 37.72 -26.36
CA SER A 60 -6.00 36.88 -26.33
C SER A 60 -5.68 35.40 -26.54
N LEU A 61 -4.64 35.07 -27.31
CA LEU A 61 -4.17 33.71 -27.49
C LEU A 61 -3.64 33.13 -26.18
N PHE A 62 -2.84 33.87 -25.42
CA PHE A 62 -2.36 33.41 -24.11
C PHE A 62 -3.49 33.18 -23.11
N VAL A 63 -4.49 34.08 -23.07
CA VAL A 63 -5.67 33.90 -22.21
C VAL A 63 -6.46 32.66 -22.62
N PHE A 64 -6.67 32.44 -23.93
CA PHE A 64 -7.34 31.24 -24.42
C PHE A 64 -6.59 29.96 -24.06
N ILE A 65 -5.27 29.94 -24.20
CA ILE A 65 -4.44 28.80 -23.80
C ILE A 65 -4.55 28.54 -22.29
N ALA A 66 -4.51 29.58 -21.45
CA ALA A 66 -4.68 29.45 -20.01
C ALA A 66 -6.05 28.85 -19.65
N ASP A 67 -7.13 29.33 -20.28
CA ASP A 67 -8.49 28.81 -20.06
C ASP A 67 -8.61 27.34 -20.49
N VAL A 68 -7.94 26.92 -21.58
CA VAL A 68 -7.89 25.52 -22.00
C VAL A 68 -7.16 24.65 -20.97
N VAL A 69 -6.04 25.12 -20.43
CA VAL A 69 -5.30 24.40 -19.37
C VAL A 69 -6.14 24.28 -18.10
N PHE A 70 -6.79 25.36 -17.66
CA PHE A 70 -7.69 25.32 -16.51
C PHE A 70 -8.89 24.40 -16.73
N ALA A 71 -9.48 24.42 -17.93
CA ALA A 71 -10.55 23.49 -18.30
C ALA A 71 -10.10 22.03 -18.24
N PHE A 72 -8.89 21.73 -18.72
CA PHE A 72 -8.31 20.39 -18.66
C PHE A 72 -8.02 19.94 -17.21
N MET A 73 -7.41 20.80 -16.39
CA MET A 73 -7.16 20.53 -14.97
C MET A 73 -8.48 20.28 -14.21
N TRP A 74 -9.50 21.05 -14.50
CA TRP A 74 -10.83 20.85 -13.92
C TRP A 74 -11.44 19.52 -14.37
N ALA A 75 -11.40 19.18 -15.66
CA ALA A 75 -11.98 17.95 -16.19
C ALA A 75 -11.33 16.69 -15.59
N THR A 76 -9.99 16.69 -15.49
CA THR A 76 -9.24 15.59 -14.86
C THR A 76 -9.55 15.48 -13.37
N THR A 77 -9.63 16.59 -12.63
CA THR A 77 -10.01 16.60 -11.20
C THR A 77 -11.45 16.16 -10.98
N GLN A 78 -12.37 16.55 -11.86
CA GLN A 78 -13.79 16.25 -11.72
C GLN A 78 -14.10 14.76 -11.88
N SER A 79 -13.28 14.03 -12.66
CA SER A 79 -13.39 12.58 -12.79
C SER A 79 -13.37 11.85 -11.43
N PHE A 80 -12.49 12.27 -10.51
CA PHE A 80 -12.38 11.72 -9.16
C PHE A 80 -13.55 12.08 -8.25
N ARG A 81 -14.26 13.17 -8.55
CA ARG A 81 -15.41 13.64 -7.75
C ARG A 81 -16.73 13.01 -8.19
N MET A 82 -16.80 12.34 -9.34
CA MET A 82 -18.04 11.81 -9.94
C MET A 82 -18.68 10.64 -9.18
N LYS A 83 -17.92 9.88 -8.38
CA LYS A 83 -18.44 8.77 -7.58
C LYS A 83 -17.50 8.50 -6.39
N PRO A 84 -17.51 9.36 -5.37
CA PRO A 84 -16.64 9.16 -4.21
C PRO A 84 -17.09 7.91 -3.44
N ILE A 85 -16.13 7.05 -3.15
CA ILE A 85 -16.28 5.84 -2.35
C ILE A 85 -15.69 6.14 -0.98
N LEU A 86 -16.49 5.99 0.07
CA LEU A 86 -16.00 6.06 1.44
C LEU A 86 -15.61 4.66 1.87
N ARG A 87 -14.37 4.49 2.34
CA ARG A 87 -13.93 3.28 3.01
C ARG A 87 -14.08 3.50 4.51
N GLU A 88 -14.77 2.57 5.17
CA GLU A 88 -14.79 2.47 6.63
C GLU A 88 -13.98 1.24 7.02
N GLU A 89 -13.17 1.37 8.05
CA GLU A 89 -12.28 0.33 8.55
C GLU A 89 -12.75 -0.08 9.95
N PHE A 90 -12.67 -1.38 10.26
CA PHE A 90 -13.10 -1.96 11.53
C PHE A 90 -11.87 -2.57 12.23
N PRO A 91 -10.98 -1.75 12.82
CA PRO A 91 -9.76 -2.23 13.44
C PRO A 91 -10.02 -3.19 14.62
N GLU A 92 -11.18 -3.12 15.25
CA GLU A 92 -11.63 -4.05 16.29
C GLU A 92 -11.78 -5.50 15.81
N ASN A 93 -11.98 -5.70 14.51
CA ASN A 93 -12.10 -7.02 13.88
C ASN A 93 -10.76 -7.60 13.45
N LEU A 94 -9.67 -6.83 13.58
CA LEU A 94 -8.35 -7.24 13.17
C LEU A 94 -7.74 -8.18 14.21
N GLU A 95 -7.43 -9.42 13.80
CA GLU A 95 -6.58 -10.29 14.60
C GLU A 95 -5.16 -9.70 14.66
N ARG A 96 -4.56 -9.70 15.86
CA ARG A 96 -3.20 -9.22 16.03
C ARG A 96 -2.25 -10.13 15.27
N GLU A 97 -1.36 -9.55 14.47
CA GLU A 97 -0.33 -10.31 13.78
C GLU A 97 0.55 -11.05 14.81
N PRO A 98 0.78 -12.36 14.66
CA PRO A 98 1.63 -13.09 15.57
C PRO A 98 3.08 -12.58 15.44
N PRO A 99 3.78 -12.31 16.55
CA PRO A 99 5.12 -11.70 16.52
C PRO A 99 6.15 -12.57 15.79
N MET A 100 5.91 -13.88 15.72
CA MET A 100 6.76 -14.82 14.99
C MET A 100 6.86 -14.54 13.49
N GLY A 101 5.77 -14.12 12.83
CA GLY A 101 5.79 -13.79 11.40
C GLY A 101 6.72 -12.61 11.11
N VAL A 102 6.64 -11.59 11.95
CA VAL A 102 7.48 -10.39 11.88
C VAL A 102 8.95 -10.71 12.18
N VAL A 103 9.21 -11.53 13.19
CA VAL A 103 10.55 -12.01 13.55
C VAL A 103 11.20 -12.80 12.41
N ASN A 104 10.48 -13.74 11.80
CA ASN A 104 11.01 -14.55 10.69
C ASN A 104 11.41 -13.67 9.50
N THR A 105 10.58 -12.67 9.20
CA THR A 105 10.87 -11.70 8.13
C THR A 105 12.10 -10.86 8.48
N ALA A 106 12.20 -10.36 9.71
CA ALA A 106 13.36 -9.59 10.18
C ALA A 106 14.66 -10.40 10.08
N LEU A 107 14.66 -11.66 10.53
CA LEU A 107 15.81 -12.56 10.45
C LEU A 107 16.18 -12.86 8.99
N SER A 108 15.20 -13.07 8.11
CA SER A 108 15.44 -13.27 6.69
C SER A 108 16.13 -12.07 6.04
N ILE A 109 15.71 -10.85 6.39
CA ILE A 109 16.34 -9.61 5.89
C ILE A 109 17.77 -9.48 6.42
N LEU A 110 17.97 -9.70 7.72
CA LEU A 110 19.29 -9.63 8.34
C LEU A 110 20.29 -10.69 7.80
N ALA A 111 19.78 -11.82 7.33
CA ALA A 111 20.56 -12.90 6.73
C ALA A 111 20.88 -12.66 5.25
N TYR A 112 20.39 -11.57 4.65
CA TYR A 112 20.66 -11.22 3.27
C TYR A 112 22.16 -11.03 3.02
N ASP A 113 22.63 -11.40 1.83
CA ASP A 113 24.05 -11.32 1.46
C ASP A 113 24.42 -9.87 1.09
N TYR A 114 24.60 -9.05 2.13
CA TYR A 114 24.97 -7.65 2.02
C TYR A 114 26.04 -7.29 3.05
N PRO A 115 26.93 -6.33 2.76
CA PRO A 115 27.95 -5.92 3.71
C PRO A 115 27.33 -5.45 5.04
N THR A 116 27.81 -6.01 6.15
CA THR A 116 27.25 -5.81 7.49
C THR A 116 27.27 -4.36 7.95
N GLU A 117 28.27 -3.61 7.52
CA GLU A 117 28.44 -2.19 7.84
C GLU A 117 27.46 -1.29 7.09
N LYS A 118 26.71 -1.83 6.12
CA LYS A 118 25.73 -1.10 5.32
C LYS A 118 24.30 -1.55 5.55
N ILE A 119 24.09 -2.71 6.17
CA ILE A 119 22.74 -3.20 6.49
C ILE A 119 22.30 -2.66 7.86
N SER A 120 21.15 -1.99 7.88
CA SER A 120 20.45 -1.62 9.10
C SER A 120 18.98 -1.95 8.93
N PHE A 121 18.39 -2.58 9.94
CA PHE A 121 16.98 -2.97 9.96
C PHE A 121 16.25 -2.13 11.00
N TYR A 122 15.13 -1.54 10.58
CA TYR A 122 14.27 -0.73 11.44
C TYR A 122 12.90 -1.39 11.50
N ILE A 123 12.39 -1.57 12.70
CA ILE A 123 11.03 -2.02 12.94
C ILE A 123 10.25 -0.92 13.65
N SER A 124 9.06 -0.63 13.12
CA SER A 124 8.08 0.27 13.74
C SER A 124 6.82 -0.53 13.99
N GLU A 125 6.43 -0.68 15.25
CA GLU A 125 5.21 -1.36 15.65
C GLU A 125 4.29 -0.37 16.37
N ASP A 126 3.10 -0.15 15.82
CA ASP A 126 2.15 0.82 16.38
C ASP A 126 1.46 0.32 17.66
N GLY A 127 1.53 -0.99 17.93
CA GLY A 127 0.86 -1.65 19.05
C GLY A 127 1.62 -1.62 20.39
N GLY A 128 2.93 -1.31 20.38
CA GLY A 128 3.76 -1.28 21.59
C GLY A 128 3.68 -2.57 22.44
N SER A 129 3.55 -3.73 21.79
CA SER A 129 3.27 -5.00 22.47
C SER A 129 4.51 -5.55 23.18
N GLN A 130 4.38 -5.83 24.49
CA GLN A 130 5.45 -6.48 25.25
C GLN A 130 5.82 -7.86 24.67
N LEU A 131 4.85 -8.57 24.09
CA LEU A 131 5.09 -9.88 23.46
C LEU A 131 5.96 -9.74 22.21
N THR A 132 5.73 -8.71 21.39
CA THR A 132 6.54 -8.45 20.19
C THR A 132 7.96 -8.05 20.59
N LEU A 133 8.11 -7.17 21.59
CA LEU A 133 9.41 -6.82 22.14
C LEU A 133 10.18 -8.05 22.63
N PHE A 134 9.52 -8.91 23.43
CA PHE A 134 10.13 -10.15 23.93
C PHE A 134 10.55 -11.08 22.78
N ALA A 135 9.69 -11.28 21.78
CA ALA A 135 10.01 -12.10 20.61
C ALA A 135 11.23 -11.56 19.86
N PHE A 136 11.35 -10.23 19.70
CA PHE A 136 12.51 -9.60 19.07
C PHE A 136 13.79 -9.71 19.92
N MET A 137 13.68 -9.67 21.24
CA MET A 137 14.83 -9.91 22.13
C MET A 137 15.37 -11.34 22.01
N GLU A 138 14.49 -12.34 21.99
CA GLU A 138 14.90 -13.73 21.77
C GLU A 138 15.41 -13.95 20.35
N ALA A 139 14.75 -13.35 19.35
CA ALA A 139 15.20 -13.38 17.96
C ALA A 139 16.61 -12.79 17.79
N ALA A 140 16.95 -11.71 18.52
CA ALA A 140 18.27 -11.13 18.48
C ALA A 140 19.35 -12.09 19.02
N LYS A 141 19.03 -12.89 20.05
CA LYS A 141 19.94 -13.95 20.54
C LYS A 141 20.08 -15.06 19.49
N PHE A 142 18.97 -15.52 18.94
CA PHE A 142 18.97 -16.54 17.89
C PHE A 142 19.72 -16.09 16.64
N ALA A 143 19.60 -14.81 16.25
CA ALA A 143 20.30 -14.22 15.10
C ALA A 143 21.83 -14.41 15.17
N THR A 144 22.42 -14.43 16.37
CA THR A 144 23.86 -14.65 16.53
C THR A 144 24.32 -16.03 16.05
N HIS A 145 23.41 -17.02 16.02
CA HIS A 145 23.64 -18.38 15.52
C HIS A 145 23.15 -18.52 14.07
N TRP A 146 21.96 -17.98 13.78
CA TRP A 146 21.31 -18.09 12.47
C TRP A 146 22.05 -17.34 11.35
N LEU A 147 22.41 -16.08 11.55
CA LEU A 147 22.99 -15.26 10.48
C LEU A 147 24.34 -15.80 9.97
N PRO A 148 25.29 -16.20 10.84
CA PRO A 148 26.53 -16.83 10.38
C PRO A 148 26.29 -18.16 9.69
N PHE A 149 25.33 -18.96 10.14
CA PHE A 149 24.96 -20.22 9.49
C PHE A 149 24.47 -19.99 8.06
N CYS A 150 23.51 -19.06 7.87
CA CYS A 150 23.00 -18.72 6.54
C CYS A 150 24.12 -18.32 5.57
N ARG A 151 25.07 -17.51 6.03
CA ARG A 151 26.19 -17.05 5.22
C ARG A 151 27.18 -18.17 4.90
N LYS A 152 27.60 -18.94 5.92
CA LYS A 152 28.58 -20.03 5.75
C LYS A 152 28.07 -21.14 4.83
N LYS A 153 26.78 -21.47 4.93
CA LYS A 153 26.15 -22.54 4.15
C LYS A 153 25.50 -22.05 2.87
N ASN A 154 25.61 -20.75 2.58
CA ASN A 154 24.98 -20.10 1.44
C ASN A 154 23.49 -20.49 1.31
N VAL A 155 22.79 -20.42 2.44
CA VAL A 155 21.38 -20.81 2.54
C VAL A 155 20.55 -19.86 1.68
N VAL A 156 19.80 -20.42 0.74
CA VAL A 156 18.91 -19.66 -0.13
C VAL A 156 17.68 -19.18 0.64
N GLU A 157 17.02 -20.09 1.37
CA GLU A 157 15.84 -19.81 2.18
C GLU A 157 16.23 -19.30 3.57
N ARG A 158 16.18 -17.99 3.75
CA ARG A 158 16.73 -17.31 4.94
C ARG A 158 15.71 -17.08 6.04
N SER A 159 14.43 -17.28 5.75
CA SER A 159 13.38 -17.29 6.76
C SER A 159 13.50 -18.58 7.58
N PRO A 160 13.71 -18.51 8.91
CA PRO A 160 13.86 -19.71 9.74
C PRO A 160 12.68 -20.68 9.59
N ASP A 161 11.45 -20.16 9.67
CA ASP A 161 10.25 -20.98 9.60
C ASP A 161 10.11 -21.73 8.27
N VAL A 162 10.36 -21.04 7.15
CA VAL A 162 10.32 -21.67 5.82
C VAL A 162 11.48 -22.65 5.63
N PHE A 163 12.65 -22.31 6.16
CA PHE A 163 13.81 -23.18 6.14
C PHE A 163 13.56 -24.46 6.93
N PHE A 164 13.07 -24.40 8.17
CA PHE A 164 12.82 -25.61 8.97
C PHE A 164 11.59 -26.40 8.51
N ALA A 165 10.69 -25.78 7.75
CA ALA A 165 9.55 -26.46 7.12
C ALA A 165 9.91 -27.20 5.82
N SER A 166 11.11 -26.99 5.25
CA SER A 166 11.54 -27.62 3.99
C SER A 166 12.46 -28.82 4.21
N ASP A 167 12.42 -29.78 3.28
CA ASP A 167 13.29 -30.94 3.29
C ASP A 167 14.69 -30.57 2.78
N HIS A 168 15.70 -30.69 3.65
CA HIS A 168 17.09 -30.36 3.31
C HIS A 168 17.98 -31.59 3.08
N PRO A 169 19.07 -31.47 2.30
CA PRO A 169 20.05 -32.54 2.13
C PRO A 169 20.66 -33.00 3.47
N PHE A 170 20.98 -34.29 3.58
CA PHE A 170 21.45 -34.95 4.82
C PHE A 170 22.65 -34.27 5.51
N THR A 171 23.55 -33.60 4.76
CA THR A 171 24.69 -32.86 5.31
C THR A 171 24.31 -31.55 6.01
N LEU A 172 23.18 -30.95 5.66
CA LEU A 172 22.62 -29.82 6.39
C LEU A 172 21.93 -30.32 7.66
N CYS A 173 21.33 -31.52 7.62
CA CYS A 173 20.51 -32.10 8.67
C CYS A 173 21.20 -32.18 10.05
N SER A 174 22.48 -32.63 10.13
CA SER A 174 23.13 -32.74 11.46
C SER A 174 23.45 -31.39 12.09
N GLU A 175 23.79 -30.37 11.30
CA GLU A 175 24.09 -29.02 11.79
C GLU A 175 22.81 -28.18 11.99
N THR A 176 21.73 -28.46 11.24
CA THR A 176 20.42 -27.87 11.51
C THR A 176 19.87 -28.32 12.86
N GLU A 177 20.12 -29.56 13.27
CA GLU A 177 19.74 -30.04 14.59
C GLU A 177 20.48 -29.30 15.72
N GLU A 178 21.74 -28.88 15.52
CA GLU A 178 22.45 -28.02 16.50
C GLU A 178 21.82 -26.63 16.62
N ILE A 179 21.37 -26.04 15.50
CA ILE A 179 20.74 -24.71 15.50
C ILE A 179 19.33 -24.76 16.11
N LYS A 180 18.63 -25.88 15.94
CA LYS A 180 17.28 -26.10 16.47
C LYS A 180 17.23 -26.07 17.99
N VAL A 181 18.35 -26.34 18.67
CA VAL A 181 18.49 -26.23 20.14
C VAL A 181 18.42 -24.77 20.63
N HIS A 182 18.65 -23.79 19.73
CA HIS A 182 18.66 -22.37 20.05
C HIS A 182 17.37 -21.62 19.68
N ILE A 183 16.35 -22.35 19.22
CA ILE A 183 14.98 -21.85 18.94
C ILE A 183 14.14 -22.04 20.20
#